data_AF-A0A7S3U4J1-F1
#
_entry.id   AF-A0A7S3U4J1-F1
#
_cell.length_a   1.000
_cell.length_b   1.000
_cell.length_c   1.000
_cell.angle_alpha   90.00
_cell.angle_beta   90.00
_cell.angle_gamma   90.00
#
_symmetry.space_group_name_H-M   'P 1'
#
loop_
_entity.id
_entity.type
_entity.pdbx_description
1 polymer ?
#
loop_
_entity_poly.entity_id
_entity_poly.type
_entity_poly.pdbx_seq_one_letter_code
_entity_poly.pdbx_strand_id
1 'polypeptide(L)'
;PEVKGAWRARPMSRSLLAHQLALRSPLAPHRAFCSASRRWRVAVVGSGPSGFYAADFLLKKDASVTVSMFERLPVPFGLVRYGVAPDHQEVKNVMERFEFIAADDRF
;
A
#
# COMPACT_ATOMS: atom_id res chain seq x y z
N PRO A 1 73.67 32.03 8.98
CA PRO A 1 73.22 31.44 10.25
C PRO A 1 71.69 31.37 10.31
N GLU A 2 71.22 30.13 10.24
CA GLU A 2 69.88 29.60 10.48
C GLU A 2 69.16 30.17 11.72
N VAL A 3 67.86 30.50 11.59
CA VAL A 3 66.76 30.14 12.51
C VAL A 3 65.41 30.50 11.83
N LYS A 4 64.67 29.51 11.32
CA LYS A 4 63.57 28.79 11.99
C LYS A 4 62.31 29.64 12.24
N GLY A 5 61.18 29.25 11.63
CA GLY A 5 59.87 29.79 12.02
C GLY A 5 58.72 29.55 11.04
N ALA A 6 58.55 28.32 10.57
CA ALA A 6 57.43 27.91 9.73
C ALA A 6 56.10 27.96 10.53
N TRP A 7 55.35 29.05 10.42
CA TRP A 7 53.95 29.09 10.84
C TRP A 7 53.08 28.47 9.76
N ARG A 8 53.02 27.13 9.79
CA ARG A 8 52.04 26.35 9.04
C ARG A 8 50.63 26.75 9.50
N ALA A 9 49.90 27.44 8.63
CA ALA A 9 48.45 27.51 8.70
C ALA A 9 47.91 26.07 8.77
N ARG A 10 47.26 25.71 9.88
CA ARG A 10 46.62 24.41 10.03
C ARG A 10 45.37 24.41 9.13
N PRO A 11 45.27 23.55 8.11
CA PRO A 11 43.99 23.37 7.45
C PRO A 11 43.07 22.66 8.44
N MET A 12 42.04 23.36 8.91
CA MET A 12 40.96 22.69 9.64
C MET A 12 40.30 21.70 8.69
N SER A 13 40.23 20.46 9.17
CA SER A 13 39.82 19.27 8.45
C SER A 13 38.43 19.45 7.82
N ARG A 14 38.38 19.29 6.50
CA ARG A 14 37.18 19.17 5.66
C ARG A 14 36.26 17.98 5.99
N SER A 15 36.43 17.30 7.12
CA SER A 15 35.83 15.98 7.39
C SER A 15 34.70 15.97 8.43
N LEU A 16 34.17 17.11 8.87
CA LEU A 16 33.10 17.15 9.88
C LEU A 16 31.83 17.90 9.46
N LEU A 17 31.64 18.13 8.16
CA LEU A 17 30.35 18.57 7.57
C LEU A 17 29.67 17.49 6.72
N ALA A 18 30.26 16.29 6.61
CA ALA A 18 29.71 15.16 5.86
C ALA A 18 28.81 14.22 6.70
N HIS A 19 28.59 14.52 7.98
CA HIS A 19 27.88 13.63 8.91
C HIS A 19 26.42 14.04 9.20
N GLN A 20 25.85 14.98 8.45
CA GLN A 20 24.51 15.51 8.73
C GLN A 20 23.59 15.60 7.49
N LEU A 21 23.85 14.75 6.49
CA LEU A 21 23.07 14.65 5.24
C LEU A 21 22.60 13.21 4.95
N ALA A 22 22.37 12.39 5.99
CA ALA A 22 22.06 10.97 5.82
C ALA A 22 20.78 10.50 6.52
N LEU A 23 19.83 11.39 6.84
CA LEU A 23 18.53 11.00 7.41
C LEU A 23 17.39 11.89 6.93
N ARG A 24 17.18 11.97 5.61
CA ARG A 24 15.85 12.25 5.05
C ARG A 24 15.64 11.32 3.86
N SER A 25 14.78 10.34 4.12
CA SER A 25 14.29 9.32 3.19
C SER A 25 14.18 9.85 1.76
N PRO A 26 14.75 9.18 0.74
CA PRO A 26 14.36 9.44 -0.62
C PRO A 26 12.88 9.06 -0.75
N LEU A 27 12.04 10.03 -1.08
CA LEU A 27 10.73 9.73 -1.65
C LEU A 27 11.01 8.92 -2.92
N ALA A 28 10.76 7.62 -2.86
CA ALA A 28 10.99 6.72 -3.98
C ALA A 28 10.22 7.26 -5.19
N PRO A 29 10.88 7.45 -6.35
CA PRO A 29 10.15 7.80 -7.57
C PRO A 29 9.30 6.59 -7.94
N HIS A 30 8.00 6.70 -7.69
CA HIS A 30 6.99 5.71 -8.02
C HIS A 30 6.72 5.66 -9.54
N ARG A 31 7.75 5.65 -10.38
CA ARG A 31 7.62 5.48 -11.84
C ARG A 31 8.80 4.70 -12.43
N ALA A 32 9.09 3.54 -11.86
CA ALA A 32 9.72 2.48 -12.64
C ALA A 32 8.62 1.83 -13.50
N PHE A 33 8.38 2.39 -14.69
CA PHE A 33 7.54 1.72 -15.69
C PHE A 33 8.38 0.68 -16.42
N CYS A 34 8.65 -0.45 -15.77
CA CYS A 34 9.26 -1.60 -16.43
C CYS A 34 8.14 -2.37 -17.13
N SER A 35 8.30 -2.67 -18.42
CA SER A 35 7.34 -3.44 -19.24
C SER A 35 7.30 -4.93 -18.91
N ALA A 36 7.58 -5.31 -17.67
CA ALA A 36 7.20 -6.62 -17.16
C ALA A 36 5.67 -6.61 -16.99
N SER A 37 4.98 -7.68 -17.40
CA SER A 37 3.52 -7.89 -17.26
C SER A 37 2.92 -6.99 -16.18
N ARG A 38 2.17 -5.95 -16.57
CA ARG A 38 1.70 -4.92 -15.62
C ARG A 38 0.79 -5.58 -14.59
N ARG A 39 1.34 -5.89 -13.41
CA ARG A 39 0.56 -6.33 -12.26
C ARG A 39 -0.06 -5.09 -11.62
N TRP A 40 -1.39 -5.04 -11.58
CA TRP A 40 -2.13 -3.93 -11.01
C TRP A 40 -2.41 -4.22 -9.55
N ARG A 41 -2.16 -3.24 -8.67
CA ARG A 41 -2.52 -3.33 -7.25
C ARG A 41 -3.63 -2.34 -6.97
N VAL A 42 -4.77 -2.81 -6.50
CA VAL A 42 -5.97 -2.00 -6.28
C VAL A 42 -6.36 -2.08 -4.81
N ALA A 43 -6.46 -0.92 -4.17
CA ALA A 43 -7.01 -0.81 -2.82
C ALA A 43 -8.51 -0.47 -2.90
N VAL A 44 -9.36 -1.29 -2.29
CA VAL A 44 -10.79 -1.02 -2.15
C VAL A 44 -11.06 -0.60 -0.72
N VAL A 45 -11.67 0.57 -0.53
CA VAL A 45 -12.02 1.10 0.81
C VAL A 45 -13.53 0.93 1.01
N GLY A 46 -13.90 0.06 1.95
CA GLY A 46 -15.25 -0.38 2.24
C GLY A 46 -15.50 -1.81 1.78
N SER A 47 -15.89 -2.67 2.72
CA SER A 47 -16.18 -4.10 2.53
C SER A 47 -17.68 -4.41 2.43
N GLY A 48 -18.47 -3.43 2.01
CA GLY A 48 -19.88 -3.63 1.68
C GLY A 48 -20.07 -4.30 0.31
N PRO A 49 -21.32 -4.43 -0.15
CA PRO A 49 -21.63 -5.03 -1.45
C PRO A 49 -20.90 -4.36 -2.62
N SER A 50 -20.86 -3.03 -2.63
CA SER A 50 -20.18 -2.27 -3.68
C SER A 50 -18.69 -2.60 -3.78
N GLY A 51 -18.00 -2.73 -2.64
CA GLY A 51 -16.59 -3.08 -2.59
C GLY A 51 -16.33 -4.49 -3.08
N PHE A 52 -17.12 -5.46 -2.62
CA PHE A 52 -17.00 -6.86 -3.07
C PHE A 52 -17.33 -7.03 -4.55
N TYR A 53 -18.35 -6.35 -5.08
CA TYR A 53 -18.66 -6.42 -6.52
C TYR A 53 -17.57 -5.76 -7.37
N ALA A 54 -16.98 -4.65 -6.92
CA ALA A 54 -15.85 -4.05 -7.60
C ALA A 54 -14.63 -4.99 -7.62
N ALA A 55 -14.32 -5.63 -6.49
CA ALA A 55 -13.25 -6.62 -6.38
C ALA A 55 -13.49 -7.84 -7.28
N ASP A 56 -14.70 -8.41 -7.26
CA ASP A 56 -15.10 -9.54 -8.11
C ASP A 56 -14.90 -9.22 -9.59
N PHE A 57 -15.35 -8.03 -10.02
CA PHE A 57 -15.18 -7.58 -11.39
C PHE A 57 -13.72 -7.45 -11.80
N LEU A 58 -12.88 -6.86 -10.93
CA LEU A 58 -11.46 -6.67 -11.18
C LEU A 58 -10.70 -8.00 -11.27
N LEU A 59 -10.96 -8.92 -10.33
CA LEU A 59 -10.32 -10.24 -10.26
C LEU A 59 -10.68 -11.11 -11.48
N LYS A 60 -11.89 -10.96 -12.03
CA LYS A 60 -12.34 -11.66 -13.25
C LYS A 60 -11.81 -11.05 -14.53
N LYS A 61 -11.60 -9.73 -14.55
CA LYS A 61 -11.24 -9.01 -15.78
C LYS A 61 -9.77 -9.21 -16.15
N ASP A 62 -8.88 -9.30 -15.17
CA ASP A 62 -7.44 -9.44 -15.42
C ASP A 62 -6.77 -10.29 -14.33
N ALA A 63 -6.07 -11.35 -14.75
CA ALA A 63 -5.32 -12.25 -13.89
C ALA A 63 -4.17 -11.54 -13.14
N SER A 64 -3.71 -10.42 -13.66
CA SER A 64 -2.57 -9.64 -13.16
C SER A 64 -2.96 -8.65 -12.05
N VAL A 65 -4.25 -8.56 -11.69
CA VAL A 65 -4.73 -7.67 -10.64
C VAL A 65 -4.64 -8.36 -9.27
N THR A 66 -4.11 -7.64 -8.29
CA THR A 66 -4.19 -7.95 -6.87
C THR A 66 -5.05 -6.88 -6.21
N VAL A 67 -6.04 -7.31 -5.44
CA VAL A 67 -6.94 -6.45 -4.68
C VAL A 67 -6.50 -6.47 -3.22
N SER A 68 -6.74 -5.38 -2.50
CA SER A 68 -6.63 -5.35 -1.04
C SER A 68 -7.79 -4.54 -0.51
N MET A 69 -8.60 -5.14 0.36
CA MET A 69 -9.81 -4.50 0.87
C MET A 69 -9.61 -4.00 2.30
N PHE A 70 -10.02 -2.76 2.54
CA PHE A 70 -9.91 -2.10 3.83
C PHE A 70 -11.30 -1.76 4.36
N GLU A 71 -11.57 -2.08 5.62
CA GLU A 71 -12.82 -1.78 6.29
C GLU A 71 -12.55 -1.07 7.61
N ARG A 72 -13.43 -0.14 7.99
CA ARG A 72 -13.35 0.57 9.27
C ARG A 72 -13.89 -0.28 10.42
N LEU A 73 -14.93 -1.08 10.16
CA LEU A 73 -15.53 -2.00 11.13
C LEU A 73 -14.68 -3.29 11.27
N PRO A 74 -14.71 -3.96 12.44
CA PRO A 74 -13.94 -5.19 12.66
C PRO A 74 -14.49 -6.39 11.88
N VAL A 75 -15.71 -6.30 11.34
CA VAL A 75 -16.35 -7.35 10.54
C VAL A 75 -16.82 -6.79 9.19
N PRO A 76 -16.72 -7.57 8.11
CA PRO A 76 -17.04 -7.13 6.76
C PRO A 76 -18.56 -7.15 6.46
N PHE A 77 -18.90 -6.87 5.19
CA PHE A 77 -20.22 -6.95 4.55
C PHE A 77 -21.14 -5.73 4.74
N GLY A 78 -20.75 -4.76 5.57
CA GLY A 78 -21.43 -3.48 5.71
C GLY A 78 -22.94 -3.63 5.93
N LEU A 79 -23.74 -2.95 5.10
CA LEU A 79 -25.20 -2.94 5.24
C LEU A 79 -25.88 -4.31 5.09
N VAL A 80 -25.27 -5.28 4.41
CA VAL A 80 -25.85 -6.63 4.34
C VAL A 80 -25.87 -7.28 5.73
N ARG A 81 -24.86 -6.98 6.56
CA ARG A 81 -24.79 -7.47 7.93
C ARG A 81 -25.58 -6.60 8.91
N TYR A 82 -25.44 -5.28 8.79
CA TYR A 82 -25.93 -4.32 9.79
C TYR A 82 -27.26 -3.64 9.46
N GLY A 83 -27.68 -3.67 8.19
CA GLY A 83 -28.87 -2.97 7.70
C GLY A 83 -30.03 -3.89 7.33
N VAL A 84 -29.75 -5.12 6.90
CA VAL A 84 -30.81 -6.09 6.56
C VAL A 84 -31.51 -6.56 7.83
N ALA A 85 -32.82 -6.34 7.85
CA ALA A 85 -33.68 -6.74 8.94
C ALA A 85 -33.62 -8.28 9.16
N PRO A 86 -33.72 -8.76 10.40
CA PRO A 86 -33.52 -10.17 10.74
C PRO A 86 -34.61 -11.11 10.21
N ASP A 87 -35.71 -10.57 9.70
CA ASP A 87 -36.82 -11.26 9.09
C ASP A 87 -36.65 -11.48 7.57
N HIS A 88 -35.65 -10.85 6.94
CA HIS A 88 -35.37 -10.94 5.49
C HIS A 88 -33.99 -11.57 5.23
N GLN A 89 -33.83 -12.82 5.67
CA GLN A 89 -32.55 -13.53 5.60
C GLN A 89 -32.12 -13.91 4.18
N GLU A 90 -33.05 -13.96 3.23
CA GLU A 90 -32.78 -14.20 1.82
C GLU A 90 -31.81 -13.19 1.21
N VAL A 91 -31.80 -11.94 1.69
CA VAL A 91 -30.89 -10.89 1.22
C VAL A 91 -29.46 -11.11 1.74
N LYS A 92 -29.28 -11.91 2.82
CA LYS A 92 -27.96 -12.26 3.36
C LYS A 92 -27.28 -13.39 2.59
N ASN A 93 -27.97 -14.09 1.68
CA ASN A 93 -27.37 -15.15 0.85
C ASN A 93 -26.20 -14.64 -0.02
N VAL A 94 -26.15 -13.34 -0.31
CA VAL A 94 -25.03 -12.73 -1.04
C VAL A 94 -23.70 -12.82 -0.27
N MET A 95 -23.73 -13.01 1.05
CA MET A 95 -22.53 -13.13 1.89
C MET A 95 -21.68 -14.34 1.50
N GLU A 96 -22.30 -15.47 1.16
CA GLU A 96 -21.58 -16.67 0.70
C GLU A 96 -20.73 -16.38 -0.55
N ARG A 97 -21.26 -15.55 -1.44
CA ARG A 97 -20.53 -15.13 -2.64
C ARG A 97 -19.36 -14.22 -2.31
N PHE A 98 -19.51 -13.34 -1.32
CA PHE A 98 -18.42 -12.48 -0.87
C PHE A 98 -17.31 -13.27 -0.20
N GLU A 99 -17.64 -14.31 0.56
CA GLU A 99 -16.67 -15.24 1.12
C GLU A 99 -15.89 -15.98 0.03
N PHE A 100 -16.58 -16.42 -1.04
CA PHE A 100 -15.91 -17.01 -2.20
C PHE A 100 -14.93 -16.05 -2.87
N ILE A 101 -15.29 -14.78 -3.02
CA ILE A 101 -14.40 -13.75 -3.58
C ILE A 101 -13.20 -13.50 -2.67
N ALA A 102 -13.42 -13.45 -1.36
CA ALA A 102 -12.37 -13.24 -0.36
C ALA A 102 -11.38 -14.41 -0.25
N ALA A 103 -11.75 -15.59 -0.76
CA ALA A 103 -10.89 -16.77 -0.80
C ALA A 103 -9.94 -16.82 -2.01
N ASP A 104 -10.03 -15.87 -2.96
CA ASP A 104 -9.07 -15.76 -4.06
C ASP A 104 -7.69 -15.37 -3.51
N ASP A 105 -6.62 -16.07 -3.93
CA ASP A 105 -5.23 -15.81 -3.51
C ASP A 105 -4.74 -14.37 -3.79
N ARG A 106 -5.45 -13.64 -4.66
CA ARG A 106 -5.13 -12.27 -5.08
C ARG A 106 -5.95 -11.19 -4.35
N PHE A 107 -6.77 -11.56 -3.36
CA PHE A 107 -7.62 -10.65 -2.59
C PHE A 107 -7.02 -10.27 -1.23
#